data_AF-A0A8K0CXJ9-F1
#
_entry.id   AF-A0A8K0CXJ9-F1
#
_cell.length_a   1.000
_cell.length_b   1.000
_cell.length_c   1.000
_cell.angle_alpha   90.00
_cell.angle_beta   90.00
_cell.angle_gamma   90.00
#
_symmetry.space_group_name_H-M   'P 1'
#
loop_
_entity.id
_entity.type
_entity.pdbx_description
1 polymer ?
#
loop_
_entity_poly.entity_id
_entity_poly.type
_entity_poly.pdbx_seq_one_letter_code
_entity_poly.pdbx_strand_id
1 'polypeptide(L)'
;MEYTIDSCYEVYQSRCLEESGIPVSLHKFRRIFTEEYNITFKAPKSDSCSTCDSIYVSLRDAKPKNDVPRIEQLNTELDLHHRKAQAVQKAIANASKEVSENPGTYAITFDLPQALPTPKLYTGPKTRCDFR
;
A
#
# COMPACT_ATOMS: atom_id res chain seq x y z
N MET A 1 -10.75 -8.03 -6.96
CA MET A 1 -10.84 -9.49 -6.98
C MET A 1 -10.18 -9.97 -5.70
N GLU A 2 -10.97 -10.41 -4.72
CA GLU A 2 -10.45 -10.89 -3.44
C GLU A 2 -10.08 -12.37 -3.60
N TYR A 3 -8.82 -12.73 -3.37
CA TYR A 3 -8.38 -14.13 -3.36
C TYR A 3 -8.75 -14.75 -2.02
N THR A 4 -9.48 -15.86 -2.04
CA THR A 4 -9.80 -16.69 -0.88
C THR A 4 -9.18 -18.07 -1.03
N ILE A 5 -9.02 -18.81 0.07
CA ILE A 5 -8.55 -20.20 0.04
C ILE A 5 -9.43 -21.05 -0.89
N ASP A 6 -10.74 -20.81 -0.88
CA ASP A 6 -11.70 -21.53 -1.72
C ASP A 6 -11.47 -21.22 -3.20
N SER A 7 -11.28 -19.94 -3.57
CA SER A 7 -10.95 -19.55 -4.95
C SER A 7 -9.63 -20.15 -5.43
N CYS A 8 -8.62 -20.25 -4.55
CA CYS A 8 -7.35 -20.88 -4.89
C CYS A 8 -7.49 -22.40 -5.06
N TYR A 9 -8.38 -23.02 -4.29
CA TYR A 9 -8.69 -24.44 -4.41
C TYR A 9 -9.41 -24.76 -5.72
N GLU A 10 -10.33 -23.91 -6.18
CA GLU A 10 -11.00 -24.06 -7.49
C GLU A 10 -9.99 -24.07 -8.65
N VAL A 11 -9.02 -23.15 -8.61
CA VAL A 11 -7.93 -23.08 -9.60
C VAL A 11 -7.02 -24.30 -9.51
N TYR A 12 -6.64 -24.71 -8.30
CA TYR A 12 -5.86 -25.92 -8.06
C TYR A 12 -6.56 -27.17 -8.62
N GLN A 13 -7.85 -27.32 -8.34
CA GLN A 13 -8.65 -28.45 -8.80
C GLN A 13 -8.71 -28.51 -10.32
N SER A 14 -8.93 -27.36 -10.96
CA SER A 14 -8.98 -27.23 -12.42
C SER A 14 -7.65 -27.65 -13.06
N ARG A 15 -6.52 -27.20 -12.51
CA ARG A 15 -5.18 -27.58 -13.00
C ARG A 15 -4.86 -29.06 -12.78
N CYS A 16 -5.25 -29.64 -11.65
CA CYS A 16 -5.08 -31.07 -11.43
C CYS A 16 -5.86 -31.90 -12.46
N LEU A 17 -7.08 -31.48 -12.80
CA LEU A 17 -7.90 -32.17 -13.81
C LEU A 17 -7.27 -32.06 -15.22
N GLU A 18 -6.74 -30.90 -15.59
CA GLU A 18 -6.02 -30.70 -16.86
C GLU A 18 -4.75 -31.56 -16.96
N GLU A 19 -4.02 -31.71 -15.86
CA GLU A 19 -2.77 -32.47 -15.79
C GLU A 19 -2.99 -33.97 -15.46
N SER A 20 -4.23 -34.47 -15.49
CA SER A 20 -4.59 -35.86 -15.12
C SER A 20 -4.19 -36.28 -13.70
N GLY A 21 -4.07 -35.32 -12.78
CA GLY A 21 -3.81 -35.53 -11.36
C GLY A 21 -5.09 -35.65 -10.53
N ILE A 22 -4.99 -36.33 -9.38
CA ILE A 22 -6.08 -36.42 -8.40
C ILE A 22 -5.92 -35.29 -7.38
N PRO A 23 -6.85 -34.33 -7.30
CA PRO A 23 -6.77 -33.25 -6.32
C PRO A 23 -6.97 -33.79 -4.90
N VAL A 24 -6.22 -33.23 -3.95
CA VAL A 24 -6.45 -33.49 -2.51
C VAL A 24 -7.74 -32.83 -2.04
N SER A 25 -8.32 -33.29 -0.92
CA SER A 25 -9.53 -32.65 -0.37
C SER A 25 -9.27 -31.21 0.06
N LEU A 26 -10.30 -30.36 -0.03
CA LEU A 26 -10.25 -28.96 0.42
C LEU A 26 -9.73 -28.83 1.86
N HIS A 27 -10.13 -29.74 2.75
CA HIS A 27 -9.64 -29.75 4.13
C HIS A 27 -8.12 -29.95 4.21
N LYS A 28 -7.57 -30.88 3.43
CA LYS A 28 -6.12 -31.13 3.38
C LYS A 28 -5.39 -29.94 2.74
N PHE A 29 -5.92 -29.41 1.64
CA PHE A 29 -5.40 -28.21 0.97
C PHE A 29 -5.33 -27.01 1.91
N ARG A 30 -6.44 -26.72 2.62
CA ARG A 30 -6.52 -25.65 3.61
C ARG A 30 -5.50 -25.83 4.72
N ARG A 31 -5.38 -27.04 5.28
CA ARG A 31 -4.41 -27.34 6.35
C ARG A 31 -2.98 -27.07 5.91
N ILE A 32 -2.61 -27.52 4.71
CA ILE A 32 -1.29 -27.26 4.15
C ILE A 32 -1.05 -25.74 4.02
N PHE A 33 -1.99 -25.03 3.41
CA PHE A 33 -1.85 -23.59 3.18
C PHE A 33 -1.78 -22.77 4.47
N THR A 34 -2.62 -23.05 5.46
CA THR A 34 -2.72 -22.23 6.68
C THR A 34 -1.82 -22.69 7.81
N GLU A 35 -1.54 -23.98 7.95
CA GLU A 35 -0.77 -24.51 9.10
C GLU A 35 0.67 -24.85 8.73
N GLU A 36 0.90 -25.44 7.55
CA GLU A 36 2.26 -25.86 7.14
C GLU A 36 3.04 -24.70 6.51
N TYR A 37 2.38 -23.87 5.69
CA TYR A 37 3.01 -22.72 5.03
C TYR A 37 2.59 -21.36 5.58
N ASN A 38 1.57 -21.31 6.44
CA ASN A 38 1.03 -20.09 7.05
C ASN A 38 0.72 -18.97 6.04
N ILE A 39 0.22 -19.35 4.87
CA ILE A 39 -0.19 -18.44 3.80
C ILE A 39 -1.59 -17.93 4.12
N THR A 40 -1.71 -16.62 4.28
CA THR A 40 -2.98 -15.94 4.52
C THR A 40 -3.26 -14.94 3.42
N PHE A 41 -4.50 -14.94 2.92
CA PHE A 41 -4.96 -13.93 1.96
C PHE A 41 -5.41 -12.71 2.74
N LYS A 42 -4.51 -11.75 2.91
CA LYS A 42 -4.88 -10.45 3.43
C LYS A 42 -5.32 -9.60 2.26
N ALA A 43 -6.42 -8.85 2.42
CA ALA A 43 -6.70 -7.75 1.51
C ALA A 43 -5.43 -6.90 1.40
N PRO A 44 -4.94 -6.60 0.19
CA PRO A 44 -3.80 -5.72 0.04
C PRO A 44 -4.12 -4.46 0.83
N LYS A 45 -3.27 -4.13 1.81
CA LYS A 45 -3.39 -2.83 2.46
C LYS A 45 -3.26 -1.83 1.33
N SER A 46 -4.31 -1.04 1.11
CA SER A 46 -4.19 0.10 0.20
C SER A 46 -2.98 0.90 0.68
N ASP A 47 -2.03 1.19 -0.19
CA ASP A 47 -0.97 2.14 0.14
C ASP A 47 -1.64 3.47 0.48
N SER A 48 -1.79 3.70 1.78
CA SER A 48 -2.42 4.89 2.31
C SER A 48 -1.33 5.93 2.50
N CYS A 49 -1.61 7.16 2.08
CA CYS A 49 -0.69 8.27 2.32
C CYS A 49 -0.65 8.54 3.82
N SER A 50 0.53 8.40 4.44
CA SER A 50 0.71 8.65 5.87
C SER A 50 0.25 10.04 6.30
N THR A 51 0.41 11.03 5.41
CA THR A 51 -0.07 12.40 5.63
C THR A 51 -1.59 12.44 5.69
N CYS A 52 -2.28 11.86 4.69
CA CYS A 52 -3.74 11.79 4.67
C CYS A 52 -4.27 11.04 5.90
N ASP A 53 -3.66 9.91 6.26
CA ASP A 53 -4.04 9.12 7.43
C ASP A 53 -3.96 9.94 8.71
N SER A 54 -2.86 10.68 8.91
CA SER A 54 -2.67 11.53 10.10
C SER A 54 -3.71 12.65 10.20
N ILE A 55 -4.06 13.25 9.05
CA ILE A 55 -5.08 14.31 8.98
C ILE A 55 -6.46 13.71 9.25
N TYR A 56 -6.78 12.54 8.69
CA TYR A 56 -8.06 11.87 8.93
C TYR A 56 -8.24 11.45 10.39
N VAL A 57 -7.18 10.96 11.04
CA VAL A 57 -7.21 10.68 12.49
C VAL A 57 -7.51 11.97 13.27
N SER A 58 -6.83 13.06 12.94
CA SER A 58 -7.06 14.37 13.58
C SER A 58 -8.48 14.90 13.37
N LEU A 59 -9.03 14.74 12.15
CA LEU A 59 -10.41 15.12 11.84
C LEU A 59 -11.42 14.27 12.62
N ARG A 60 -11.16 12.98 12.81
CA ARG A 60 -12.02 12.09 13.62
C ARG A 60 -12.04 12.49 15.09
N ASP A 61 -10.95 13.03 15.62
CA ASP A 61 -10.88 13.54 17.00
C ASP A 61 -11.53 14.93 17.14
N ALA A 62 -11.35 15.82 16.17
CA ALA A 62 -11.87 17.19 16.23
C ALA A 62 -13.39 17.29 16.02
N LYS A 63 -13.98 16.42 15.17
CA LYS A 63 -15.42 16.38 14.89
C LYS A 63 -16.31 16.23 16.13
N PRO A 64 -16.11 15.23 17.02
CA PRO A 64 -16.95 15.06 18.21
C PRO A 64 -16.76 16.20 19.22
N LYS A 65 -15.62 16.90 19.21
CA LYS A 65 -15.34 18.06 20.06
C LYS A 65 -15.94 19.37 19.52
N ASN A 66 -16.51 19.33 18.31
CA ASN A 66 -17.03 20.48 17.59
C ASN A 66 -16.03 21.66 17.50
N ASP A 67 -14.74 21.32 17.36
CA ASP A 67 -13.65 22.29 17.23
C ASP A 67 -13.58 22.82 15.80
N VAL A 68 -14.49 23.75 15.48
CA VAL A 68 -14.66 24.32 14.13
C VAL A 68 -13.35 24.88 13.55
N PRO A 69 -12.56 25.71 14.28
CA PRO A 69 -11.31 26.24 13.76
C PRO A 69 -10.32 25.12 13.39
N ARG A 70 -10.22 24.09 14.22
CA ARG A 70 -9.31 22.97 13.95
C ARG A 70 -9.74 22.16 12.73
N ILE A 71 -11.05 21.93 12.56
CA ILE A 71 -11.60 21.21 11.41
C ILE A 71 -11.33 21.96 10.10
N GLU A 72 -11.53 23.28 10.07
CA GLU A 72 -11.26 24.11 8.88
C GLU A 72 -9.77 24.10 8.49
N GLN A 73 -8.88 24.20 9.49
CA GLN A 73 -7.44 24.10 9.27
C GLN A 73 -7.05 22.75 8.65
N LEU A 74 -7.54 21.65 9.21
CA LEU A 74 -7.24 20.30 8.72
C LEU A 74 -7.78 20.05 7.31
N ASN A 75 -8.97 20.58 6.99
CA ASN A 75 -9.52 20.50 5.64
C ASN A 75 -8.69 21.31 4.64
N THR A 76 -8.22 22.49 5.03
CA THR A 76 -7.33 23.33 4.20
C THR A 76 -6.00 22.61 3.93
N GLU A 77 -5.42 21.99 4.96
CA GLU A 77 -4.18 21.22 4.84
C GLU A 77 -4.35 20.02 3.91
N LEU A 78 -5.48 19.30 4.04
CA LEU A 78 -5.82 18.17 3.19
C LEU A 78 -5.98 18.57 1.72
N ASP A 79 -6.70 19.67 1.46
CA ASP A 79 -6.89 20.19 0.10
C ASP A 79 -5.55 20.63 -0.52
N LEU A 80 -4.71 21.33 0.26
CA LEU A 80 -3.37 21.73 -0.18
C LEU A 80 -2.51 20.50 -0.52
N HIS A 81 -2.54 19.46 0.31
CA HIS A 81 -1.83 18.21 0.06
C HIS A 81 -2.28 17.55 -1.26
N HIS A 82 -3.60 17.43 -1.48
CA HIS A 82 -4.14 16.87 -2.72
C HIS A 82 -3.81 17.70 -3.95
N ARG A 83 -3.85 19.04 -3.86
CA ARG A 83 -3.47 19.93 -4.97
C ARG A 83 -2.00 19.75 -5.35
N LYS A 84 -1.11 19.60 -4.37
CA LYS A 84 0.32 19.31 -4.62
C LYS A 84 0.49 17.98 -5.34
N ALA A 85 -0.17 16.92 -4.87
CA ALA A 85 -0.12 15.61 -5.51
C ALA A 85 -0.64 15.66 -6.97
N GLN A 86 -1.75 16.34 -7.21
CA GLN A 86 -2.29 16.54 -8.55
C GLN A 86 -1.35 17.33 -9.46
N ALA A 87 -0.67 18.36 -8.93
CA ALA A 87 0.30 19.14 -9.70
C ALA A 87 1.49 18.29 -10.17
N VAL A 88 2.01 17.41 -9.30
CA VAL A 88 3.08 16.47 -9.65
C VAL A 88 2.62 15.48 -10.73
N GLN A 89 1.43 14.90 -10.59
CA GLN A 89 0.87 13.99 -11.59
C GLN A 89 0.71 14.67 -12.96
N LYS A 90 0.24 15.92 -12.98
CA LYS A 90 0.15 16.74 -14.20
C LYS A 90 1.53 17.01 -14.80
N ALA A 91 2.52 17.33 -13.97
CA ALA A 91 3.89 17.56 -14.44
C ALA A 91 4.49 16.31 -15.10
N ILE A 92 4.29 15.14 -14.50
CA ILE A 92 4.73 13.85 -15.09
C ILE A 92 4.03 13.61 -16.43
N ALA A 93 2.70 13.79 -16.48
CA ALA A 93 1.94 13.59 -17.72
C ALA A 93 2.37 14.56 -18.84
N ASN A 94 2.67 15.81 -18.49
CA ASN A 94 3.15 16.81 -19.45
C ASN A 94 4.57 16.47 -19.94
N ALA A 95 5.48 16.10 -19.03
CA ALA A 95 6.83 15.68 -19.40
C ALA A 95 6.82 14.47 -20.36
N SER A 96 5.93 13.50 -20.11
CA SER A 96 5.74 12.36 -21.02
C SER A 96 5.28 12.77 -22.42
N LYS A 97 4.42 13.80 -22.53
CA LYS A 97 3.99 14.36 -23.82
C LYS A 97 5.13 15.09 -24.52
N GLU A 98 5.87 15.93 -23.80
CA GLU A 98 6.99 16.69 -24.36
C GLU A 98 8.09 15.78 -24.93
N VAL A 99 8.38 14.66 -24.26
CA VAL A 99 9.30 13.62 -24.75
C VAL A 99 8.77 12.96 -26.03
N SER A 100 7.46 12.74 -26.13
CA SER A 100 6.87 12.13 -27.32
C SER A 100 6.89 13.06 -28.55
N GLU A 101 6.79 14.37 -28.33
CA GLU A 101 6.76 15.37 -29.40
C GLU A 101 8.16 15.82 -29.86
N ASN A 102 9.17 15.76 -28.99
CA ASN A 102 10.51 16.25 -29.27
C ASN A 102 11.56 15.12 -29.23
N PRO A 103 11.92 14.53 -30.38
CA PRO A 103 13.00 13.54 -30.46
C PRO A 103 14.35 14.20 -30.12
N GLY A 104 14.76 14.07 -28.86
CA GLY A 104 15.96 14.71 -28.28
C GLY A 104 15.83 15.06 -26.80
N THR A 105 14.60 15.11 -26.29
CA THR A 105 14.31 15.35 -24.87
C THR A 105 14.10 14.03 -24.14
N TYR A 106 14.64 13.92 -22.91
CA TYR A 106 14.46 12.76 -22.04
C TYR A 106 13.85 13.20 -20.71
N ALA A 107 12.79 12.51 -20.27
CA ALA A 107 12.23 12.67 -18.93
C ALA A 107 12.72 11.51 -18.05
N ILE A 108 13.25 11.84 -16.87
CA ILE A 108 13.69 10.86 -15.88
C ILE A 108 12.80 11.03 -14.65
N THR A 109 12.08 9.97 -14.29
CA THR A 109 11.28 9.89 -13.08
C THR A 109 11.81 8.78 -12.18
N PHE A 110 11.86 9.02 -10.88
CA PHE A 110 12.24 8.03 -9.89
C PHE A 110 11.04 7.80 -8.98
N ASP A 111 10.45 6.61 -9.07
CA ASP A 111 9.52 6.15 -8.05
C ASP A 111 10.35 5.46 -6.95
N LEU A 112 10.29 6.00 -5.74
CA LEU A 112 10.98 5.38 -4.61
C LEU A 112 10.12 4.22 -4.15
N PRO A 113 10.63 2.97 -4.16
CA PRO A 113 9.89 1.88 -3.56
C PRO A 113 9.62 2.22 -2.09
N GLN A 114 8.45 1.82 -1.59
CA GLN A 114 8.16 1.85 -0.16
C GLN A 114 9.36 1.22 0.56
N ALA A 115 9.95 1.96 1.50
CA ALA A 115 11.15 1.51 2.20
C ALA A 115 10.86 0.14 2.82
N LEU A 116 11.40 -0.92 2.20
CA LEU A 116 11.39 -2.25 2.79
C LEU A 116 12.01 -2.10 4.18
N PRO A 117 11.49 -2.80 5.21
CA PRO A 117 12.06 -2.71 6.55
C PRO A 117 13.56 -3.03 6.45
N THR A 118 14.38 -1.98 6.58
CA THR A 118 15.82 -2.14 6.60
C THR A 118 16.18 -2.80 7.92
N PRO A 119 17.11 -3.79 7.92
CA PRO A 119 17.56 -4.38 9.15
C PRO A 119 18.08 -3.28 10.07
N LYS A 120 17.65 -3.29 11.34
CA LYS A 120 18.17 -2.36 12.35
C LYS A 120 19.68 -2.56 12.43
N LEU A 121 20.43 -1.63 11.86
CA LEU A 121 21.88 -1.60 11.98
C LEU A 121 22.20 -1.14 13.41
N TYR A 122 22.71 -2.05 14.24
CA TYR A 122 23.14 -1.76 15.61
C TYR A 122 24.47 -0.99 15.69
N THR A 123 25.00 -0.55 14.55
CA THR A 123 26.30 0.13 14.45
C THR A 123 26.12 1.63 14.30
N GLY A 124 25.75 2.28 15.40
CA GLY A 124 25.74 3.73 15.61
C GLY A 124 25.69 4.01 17.11
N PRO A 125 26.31 5.08 17.63
CA PRO A 125 26.48 5.24 19.08
C PRO A 125 25.12 5.26 19.79
N LYS A 126 24.96 4.37 20.77
CA LYS A 126 23.80 4.34 21.66
C LYS A 126 23.74 5.64 22.46
N THR A 127 22.99 6.64 22.00
CA THR A 127 22.39 7.59 22.94
C THR A 127 21.18 6.91 23.56
N ARG A 128 21.44 6.15 24.64
CA ARG A 128 20.42 5.75 25.60
C ARG A 128 19.69 7.00 26.08
N CYS A 129 18.44 7.14 25.70
CA CYS A 129 17.45 7.88 26.47
C CYS A 129 16.26 6.95 26.69
N ASP A 130 16.46 5.96 27.54
CA ASP A 130 15.35 5.26 28.20
C ASP A 130 14.79 6.24 29.25
N PHE A 131 13.73 6.96 28.90
CA PHE A 131 12.88 7.61 29.89
C PHE A 131 11.62 6.76 30.09
N ARG A 132 11.67 6.01 31.20
CA ARG A 132 10.60 5.41 32.01
C ARG A 132 9.57 4.51 31.31
#